data_AF-A0AAD8W6F4-F1
#
_entry.id   AF-A0AAD8W6F4-F1
#
_cell.length_a   1.000
_cell.length_b   1.000
_cell.length_c   1.000
_cell.angle_alpha   90.00
_cell.angle_beta   90.00
_cell.angle_gamma   90.00
#
_symmetry.space_group_name_H-M   'P 1'
#
loop_
_entity.id
_entity.type
_entity.pdbx_description
1 polymer ?
#
loop_
_entity_poly.entity_id
_entity_poly.type
_entity_poly.pdbx_seq_one_letter_code
_entity_poly.pdbx_strand_id
1 'polypeptide(L)'
;MQQFTGPRWGRSPADDGTQLDIFQAARAGDCAQLARLLKGGADVNTCDRWDSFPLYYACLAGHDVAARKLLEAGAGAIFAESTFEADRCYRAAPNLKIQKLLREYEVRPLPPPPSLARLSAALRSAPPDITLYVQGRPIEAHRVILAARSPYFRTKLATEWGSRREVRLSSSHIYVSFDLMRSLVDFFYSDRVDLPADDVEAFARICRACQCQGLLQRANRFLAPRRCRETQQLDRCHPPRRFVWQARCAQDRLPSALRRILYDCLANSREEDLRNNEPVETCAGSEYDDLADTCVKVGERVFRCHQLILASRSEYFKTRLFRRTEFLERHHGVLEEHDVSAEAFEKMLVYIYTDEIEDLGDDPLAQAEELLDVASRYLMYRLKGVVADLLIPHLDMDRISPAQLCRWLTLSDMYDVAKIREYCLHIIACNFEAFAEAREFQALLLASRTSAPAEGQGDLLNDLRQTWLAARLDRRNESAALFEKRLEMVLLAPRQGVNGDQRGFSCVPGRSRTSMIRRIASKLMRKIFCGILLSE
;
A
#
# COMPACT_ATOMS: atom_id res chain seq x y z
N MET A 1 37.79 -17.79 27.42
CA MET A 1 37.95 -16.39 26.97
C MET A 1 38.73 -16.39 25.66
N GLN A 2 38.04 -16.30 24.54
CA GLN A 2 38.61 -15.84 23.26
C GLN A 2 37.60 -14.84 22.70
N GLN A 3 37.99 -13.57 22.63
CA GLN A 3 37.17 -12.50 22.05
C GLN A 3 37.22 -12.66 20.53
N PHE A 4 36.11 -13.11 19.94
CA PHE A 4 35.94 -13.13 18.49
C PHE A 4 35.64 -11.70 18.01
N THR A 5 36.65 -10.96 17.58
CA THR A 5 36.48 -9.70 16.84
C THR A 5 36.23 -10.02 15.37
N GLY A 6 34.98 -9.95 14.93
CA GLY A 6 34.59 -10.13 13.52
C GLY A 6 35.07 -8.98 12.61
N PRO A 7 35.00 -9.16 11.28
CA PRO A 7 35.57 -8.21 10.31
C PRO A 7 34.88 -6.84 10.34
N ARG A 8 35.68 -5.77 10.22
CA ARG A 8 35.22 -4.38 10.02
C ARG A 8 34.69 -4.23 8.60
N TRP A 9 33.38 -4.04 8.46
CA TRP A 9 32.73 -3.76 7.18
C TRP A 9 32.71 -2.24 6.93
N GLY A 10 33.28 -1.83 5.79
CA GLY A 10 33.29 -0.44 5.33
C GLY A 10 31.90 0.07 4.95
N ARG A 11 31.71 1.39 5.05
CA ARG A 11 30.47 2.09 4.67
C ARG A 11 30.28 2.05 3.15
N SER A 12 29.05 1.78 2.71
CA SER A 12 28.55 2.11 1.37
C SER A 12 27.26 2.93 1.51
N PRO A 13 26.94 3.87 0.60
CA PRO A 13 25.93 4.90 0.81
C PRO A 13 24.61 4.55 0.10
N ALA A 14 23.65 3.93 0.81
CA ALA A 14 22.26 3.78 0.33
C ALA A 14 21.22 3.37 1.39
N ASP A 15 21.53 3.29 2.69
CA ASP A 15 20.61 2.69 3.67
C ASP A 15 20.02 3.71 4.64
N ASP A 16 18.69 3.81 4.65
CA ASP A 16 17.91 4.58 5.62
C ASP A 16 18.32 4.17 7.05
N GLY A 17 18.82 5.13 7.83
CA GLY A 17 19.45 4.91 9.13
C GLY A 17 18.56 4.30 10.23
N THR A 18 17.28 4.03 9.95
CA THR A 18 16.33 3.39 10.87
C THR A 18 16.36 1.86 10.81
N GLN A 19 16.63 1.26 9.65
CA GLN A 19 16.66 -0.21 9.49
C GLN A 19 17.99 -0.83 9.95
N LEU A 20 19.08 -0.08 9.85
CA LEU A 20 20.40 -0.52 10.34
C LEU A 20 20.46 -0.59 11.89
N ASP A 21 19.51 0.03 12.59
CA ASP A 21 19.53 0.20 14.04
C ASP A 21 18.98 -1.03 14.81
N ILE A 22 17.96 -1.71 14.29
CA ILE A 22 17.33 -2.84 14.99
C ILE A 22 18.24 -4.08 15.07
N PHE A 23 19.06 -4.33 14.04
CA PHE A 23 20.03 -5.44 14.04
C PHE A 23 21.15 -5.21 15.06
N GLN A 24 21.63 -3.96 15.17
CA GLN A 24 22.66 -3.59 16.14
C GLN A 24 22.12 -3.67 17.57
N ALA A 25 20.92 -3.14 17.81
CA ALA A 25 20.25 -3.24 19.11
C ALA A 25 20.01 -4.70 19.52
N ALA A 26 19.58 -5.56 18.59
CA ALA A 26 19.39 -6.99 18.84
C ALA A 26 20.71 -7.73 19.12
N ARG A 27 21.76 -7.42 18.35
CA ARG A 27 23.10 -8.00 18.55
C ARG A 27 23.77 -7.55 19.84
N ALA A 28 23.54 -6.30 20.27
CA ALA A 28 24.07 -5.75 21.51
C ALA A 28 23.22 -6.11 22.75
N GLY A 29 22.01 -6.63 22.53
CA GLY A 29 21.06 -6.92 23.60
C GLY A 29 20.44 -5.65 24.22
N ASP A 30 20.49 -4.51 23.53
CA ASP A 30 19.93 -3.24 24.01
C ASP A 30 18.39 -3.28 23.95
N CYS A 31 17.83 -3.75 25.06
CA CYS A 31 16.40 -3.91 25.25
C CYS A 31 15.64 -2.57 25.26
N ALA A 32 16.29 -1.46 25.62
CA ALA A 32 15.68 -0.14 25.68
C ALA A 32 15.57 0.47 24.28
N GLN A 33 16.62 0.31 23.47
CA GLN A 33 16.61 0.71 22.07
C GLN A 33 15.65 -0.15 21.25
N LEU A 34 15.65 -1.48 21.43
CA LEU A 34 14.66 -2.36 20.80
C LEU A 34 13.22 -1.92 21.11
N ALA A 35 12.91 -1.61 22.37
CA ALA A 35 11.58 -1.16 22.75
C ALA A 35 11.19 0.18 22.09
N ARG A 36 12.12 1.14 21.98
CA ARG A 36 11.88 2.41 21.28
C ARG A 36 11.64 2.19 19.79
N LEU A 37 12.46 1.38 19.13
CA LEU A 37 12.36 1.10 17.71
C LEU A 37 11.05 0.39 17.37
N LEU A 38 10.70 -0.64 18.13
CA LEU A 38 9.46 -1.40 17.93
C LEU A 38 8.21 -0.51 18.16
N LYS A 39 8.25 0.38 19.16
CA LYS A 39 7.18 1.36 19.38
C LYS A 39 7.10 2.40 18.25
N GLY A 40 8.23 2.72 17.63
CA GLY A 40 8.32 3.58 16.44
C GLY A 40 7.90 2.91 15.13
N GLY A 41 7.38 1.67 15.17
CA GLY A 41 6.92 0.95 13.98
C GLY A 41 8.03 0.23 13.20
N ALA A 42 9.23 0.06 13.78
CA ALA A 42 10.27 -0.76 13.15
C ALA A 42 9.76 -2.20 12.97
N ASP A 43 9.90 -2.72 11.75
CA ASP A 43 9.50 -4.09 11.46
C ASP A 43 10.46 -5.07 12.15
N VAL A 44 9.93 -5.83 13.10
CA VAL A 44 10.68 -6.83 13.87
C VAL A 44 11.16 -8.01 13.00
N ASN A 45 10.55 -8.18 11.82
CA ASN A 45 10.85 -9.24 10.87
C ASN A 45 11.62 -8.75 9.64
N THR A 46 12.28 -7.58 9.72
CA THR A 46 13.24 -7.19 8.68
C THR A 46 14.34 -8.22 8.52
N CYS A 47 14.84 -8.38 7.30
CA CYS A 47 16.00 -9.21 7.01
C CYS A 47 17.12 -8.37 6.42
N ASP A 48 18.35 -8.70 6.78
CA ASP A 48 19.52 -8.11 6.14
C ASP A 48 19.82 -8.77 4.78
N ARG A 49 20.93 -8.36 4.16
CA ARG A 49 21.43 -8.94 2.90
C ARG A 49 21.79 -10.43 2.94
N TRP A 50 21.74 -11.08 4.11
CA TRP A 50 22.01 -12.50 4.33
C TRP A 50 20.75 -13.26 4.81
N ASP A 51 19.57 -12.67 4.61
CA ASP A 51 18.27 -13.19 5.06
C ASP A 51 18.23 -13.46 6.58
N SER A 52 18.99 -12.70 7.37
CA SER A 52 19.03 -12.85 8.84
C SER A 52 18.18 -11.79 9.52
N PHE A 53 17.39 -12.21 10.52
CA PHE A 53 16.46 -11.36 11.28
C PHE A 53 17.13 -10.80 12.54
N PRO A 54 16.61 -9.71 13.13
CA PRO A 54 17.10 -9.21 14.41
C PRO A 54 17.13 -10.30 15.50
N LEU A 55 16.11 -11.17 15.52
CA LEU A 55 16.05 -12.29 16.47
C LEU A 55 17.20 -13.29 16.30
N TYR A 56 17.68 -13.54 15.08
CA TYR A 56 18.86 -14.38 14.87
C TYR A 56 20.08 -13.80 15.58
N TYR A 57 20.30 -12.49 15.52
CA TYR A 57 21.41 -11.84 16.19
C TYR A 57 21.28 -11.85 17.71
N ALA A 58 20.07 -11.65 18.24
CA ALA A 58 19.82 -11.78 19.68
C ALA A 58 20.07 -13.23 20.17
N CYS A 59 19.64 -14.23 19.39
CA CYS A 59 19.89 -15.63 19.67
C CYS A 59 21.38 -15.97 19.60
N LEU A 60 22.07 -15.59 18.52
CA LEU A 60 23.50 -15.83 18.29
C LEU A 60 24.37 -15.17 19.38
N ALA A 61 24.02 -13.96 19.80
CA ALA A 61 24.72 -13.24 20.87
C ALA A 61 24.35 -13.73 22.28
N GLY A 62 23.32 -14.57 22.41
CA GLY A 62 22.92 -15.17 23.69
C GLY A 62 22.06 -14.26 24.58
N HIS A 63 21.44 -13.22 24.03
CA HIS A 63 20.61 -12.27 24.77
C HIS A 63 19.16 -12.75 24.90
N ASP A 64 18.83 -13.44 25.98
CA ASP A 64 17.52 -14.04 26.24
C ASP A 64 16.41 -13.00 26.44
N VAL A 65 16.68 -11.89 27.13
CA VAL A 65 15.72 -10.80 27.33
C VAL A 65 15.41 -10.06 26.02
N ALA A 66 16.44 -9.83 25.19
CA ALA A 66 16.27 -9.23 23.87
C ALA A 66 15.49 -10.16 22.93
N ALA A 67 15.84 -11.45 22.92
CA ALA A 67 15.11 -12.48 22.16
C ALA A 67 13.64 -12.54 22.58
N ARG A 68 13.34 -12.50 23.88
CA ARG A 68 11.96 -12.46 24.41
C ARG A 68 11.21 -11.23 23.92
N LYS A 69 11.80 -10.04 24.01
CA LYS A 69 11.17 -8.80 23.54
C LYS A 69 10.85 -8.82 22.05
N LEU A 70 11.77 -9.36 21.25
CA LEU A 70 11.55 -9.55 19.81
C LEU A 70 10.41 -10.53 19.56
N LEU A 71 10.37 -11.68 20.25
CA LEU A 71 9.28 -12.66 20.13
C LEU A 71 7.91 -12.08 20.55
N GLU A 72 7.87 -11.35 21.67
CA GLU A 72 6.68 -10.63 22.16
C GLU A 72 6.18 -9.58 21.17
N ALA A 73 7.10 -8.92 20.47
CA ALA A 73 6.78 -7.96 19.42
C ALA A 73 6.43 -8.60 18.07
N GLY A 74 6.42 -9.94 17.96
CA GLY A 74 6.02 -10.65 16.75
C GLY A 74 7.16 -11.20 15.89
N ALA A 75 8.40 -11.21 16.37
CA ALA A 75 9.52 -11.92 15.70
C ALA A 75 9.28 -13.44 15.59
N GLY A 76 8.33 -13.97 16.38
CA GLY A 76 7.90 -15.36 16.40
C GLY A 76 7.08 -15.82 15.18
N ALA A 77 6.71 -14.92 14.27
CA ALA A 77 5.87 -15.26 13.11
C ALA A 77 6.57 -16.07 12.01
N ILE A 78 7.83 -16.45 12.26
CA ILE A 78 8.70 -17.26 11.40
C ILE A 78 9.07 -18.59 12.10
N PHE A 79 8.54 -18.87 13.29
CA PHE A 79 9.08 -19.92 14.18
C PHE A 79 8.33 -21.25 14.17
N ALA A 80 7.99 -21.81 12.99
CA ALA A 80 7.65 -23.23 13.01
C ALA A 80 8.92 -24.02 13.37
N GLU A 81 8.84 -25.06 14.20
CA GLU A 81 9.99 -25.97 14.45
C GLU A 81 10.61 -26.50 13.13
N SER A 82 9.88 -26.40 12.01
CA SER A 82 10.27 -26.83 10.67
C SER A 82 10.79 -25.72 9.73
N THR A 83 10.83 -24.44 10.14
CA THR A 83 11.41 -23.36 9.31
C THR A 83 12.92 -23.29 9.49
N PHE A 84 13.65 -23.14 8.39
CA PHE A 84 15.11 -23.06 8.39
C PHE A 84 15.63 -21.93 9.27
N GLU A 85 14.88 -20.83 9.35
CA GLU A 85 15.18 -19.66 10.17
C GLU A 85 15.04 -19.97 11.67
N ALA A 86 14.04 -20.77 12.04
CA ALA A 86 13.84 -21.22 13.41
C ALA A 86 14.93 -22.22 13.85
N ASP A 87 15.26 -23.17 12.97
CA ASP A 87 16.37 -24.11 13.19
C ASP A 87 17.72 -23.37 13.26
N ARG A 88 17.92 -22.34 12.43
CA ARG A 88 19.11 -21.47 12.46
C ARG A 88 19.21 -20.72 13.79
N CYS A 89 18.12 -20.11 14.28
CA CYS A 89 18.12 -19.40 15.58
C CYS A 89 18.29 -20.38 16.76
N TYR A 90 17.65 -21.55 16.69
CA TYR A 90 17.76 -22.59 17.70
C TYR A 90 19.19 -23.14 17.80
N ARG A 91 19.84 -23.41 16.65
CA ARG A 91 21.24 -23.86 16.59
C ARG A 91 22.25 -22.76 16.91
N ALA A 92 21.94 -21.51 16.59
CA ALA A 92 22.78 -20.37 16.93
C ALA A 92 22.72 -19.99 18.41
N ALA A 93 21.63 -20.34 19.11
CA ALA A 93 21.46 -20.02 20.52
C ALA A 93 22.49 -20.74 21.39
N PRO A 94 23.41 -20.01 22.07
CA PRO A 94 24.46 -20.61 22.88
C PRO A 94 23.95 -21.12 24.24
N ASN A 95 22.73 -20.76 24.64
CA ASN A 95 22.17 -21.09 25.95
C ASN A 95 20.82 -21.82 25.88
N LEU A 96 20.60 -22.72 26.85
CA LEU A 96 19.36 -23.51 26.96
C LEU A 96 18.13 -22.65 27.28
N LYS A 97 18.32 -21.44 27.83
CA LYS A 97 17.24 -20.50 28.13
C LYS A 97 16.58 -19.98 26.86
N ILE A 98 17.36 -19.57 25.86
CA ILE A 98 16.83 -19.14 24.56
C ILE A 98 16.21 -20.32 23.82
N GLN A 99 16.83 -21.51 23.87
CA GLN A 99 16.25 -22.70 23.23
C GLN A 99 14.89 -23.08 23.83
N LYS A 100 14.71 -22.97 25.16
CA LYS A 100 13.41 -23.16 25.82
C LYS A 100 12.41 -22.06 25.46
N LEU A 101 12.84 -20.80 25.49
CA LEU A 101 12.04 -19.64 25.08
C LEU A 101 11.48 -19.80 23.65
N LEU A 102 12.32 -20.24 22.70
CA LEU A 102 11.94 -20.46 21.31
C LEU A 102 10.96 -21.64 21.15
N ARG A 103 11.03 -22.66 22.00
CA ARG A 103 10.09 -23.80 22.01
C ARG A 103 8.75 -23.47 22.65
N GLU A 104 8.74 -22.64 23.70
CA GLU A 104 7.53 -22.22 24.42
C GLU A 104 6.67 -21.24 23.60
N TYR A 105 7.28 -20.47 22.70
CA TYR A 105 6.57 -19.54 21.83
C TYR A 105 5.98 -20.28 20.61
N GLU A 106 4.74 -20.78 20.73
CA GLU A 106 3.97 -21.27 19.58
C GLU A 106 3.82 -20.17 18.52
N VAL A 107 4.08 -20.52 17.25
CA VAL A 107 4.06 -19.63 16.08
C VAL A 107 2.70 -18.96 15.96
N ARG A 108 2.62 -17.69 16.36
CA ARG A 108 1.49 -16.85 15.98
C ARG A 108 1.82 -16.26 14.61
N PRO A 109 1.15 -16.65 13.52
CA PRO A 109 1.35 -16.00 12.23
C PRO A 109 0.98 -14.52 12.34
N LEU A 110 1.77 -13.66 11.69
CA LEU A 110 1.46 -12.23 11.59
C LEU A 110 0.06 -12.04 11.03
N PRO A 111 -0.70 -11.04 11.52
CA PRO A 111 -1.83 -10.54 10.76
C PRO A 111 -1.34 -10.10 9.37
N PRO A 112 -2.15 -10.26 8.31
CA PRO A 112 -1.81 -9.71 7.00
C PRO A 112 -1.48 -8.22 7.13
N PRO A 113 -0.50 -7.70 6.36
CA PRO A 113 -0.19 -6.28 6.41
C PRO A 113 -1.47 -5.47 6.17
N PRO A 114 -1.68 -4.34 6.87
CA PRO A 114 -2.94 -3.60 6.79
C PRO A 114 -3.36 -3.24 5.36
N SER A 115 -2.40 -2.99 4.46
CA SER A 115 -2.67 -2.79 3.03
C SER A 115 -3.35 -3.99 2.37
N LEU A 116 -2.79 -5.19 2.55
CA LEU A 116 -3.35 -6.43 2.02
C LEU A 116 -4.69 -6.80 2.66
N ALA A 117 -4.82 -6.63 3.97
CA ALA A 117 -6.08 -6.89 4.68
C ALA A 117 -7.23 -6.05 4.12
N ARG A 118 -6.97 -4.76 3.87
CA ARG A 118 -7.94 -3.83 3.28
C ARG A 118 -8.25 -4.18 1.83
N LEU A 119 -7.25 -4.53 1.02
CA LEU A 119 -7.47 -5.00 -0.35
C LEU A 119 -8.37 -6.24 -0.36
N SER A 120 -8.05 -7.22 0.49
CA SER A 120 -8.81 -8.46 0.62
C SER A 120 -10.28 -8.18 0.99
N ALA A 121 -10.49 -7.30 1.98
CA ALA A 121 -11.83 -6.89 2.40
C ALA A 121 -12.60 -6.16 1.29
N ALA A 122 -11.94 -5.23 0.57
CA ALA A 122 -12.55 -4.49 -0.52
C ALA A 122 -12.95 -5.41 -1.69
N LEU A 123 -12.05 -6.32 -2.09
CA LEU A 123 -12.35 -7.32 -3.13
C LEU A 123 -13.50 -8.24 -2.73
N ARG A 124 -13.53 -8.72 -1.48
CA ARG A 124 -14.60 -9.61 -0.99
C ARG A 124 -15.94 -8.91 -0.77
N SER A 125 -15.94 -7.58 -0.64
CA SER A 125 -17.18 -6.80 -0.55
C SER A 125 -17.89 -6.64 -1.90
N ALA A 126 -17.17 -6.86 -3.00
CA ALA A 126 -17.73 -6.84 -4.34
C ALA A 126 -18.46 -8.15 -4.65
N PRO A 127 -19.47 -8.11 -5.54
CA PRO A 127 -20.17 -9.31 -5.97
C PRO A 127 -19.25 -10.29 -6.73
N PRO A 128 -19.38 -11.60 -6.48
CA PRO A 128 -18.66 -12.60 -7.24
C PRO A 128 -19.16 -12.69 -8.68
N ASP A 129 -18.24 -12.93 -9.62
CA ASP A 129 -18.53 -13.15 -11.04
C ASP A 129 -18.45 -14.64 -11.44
N ILE A 130 -18.03 -15.50 -10.50
CA ILE A 130 -17.99 -16.96 -10.65
C ILE A 130 -18.24 -17.67 -9.31
N THR A 131 -18.99 -18.76 -9.36
CA THR A 131 -19.24 -19.67 -8.22
C THR A 131 -18.74 -21.07 -8.55
N LEU A 132 -17.82 -21.57 -7.72
CA LEU A 132 -17.27 -22.92 -7.82
C LEU A 132 -18.03 -23.86 -6.88
N TYR A 133 -18.67 -24.89 -7.39
CA TYR A 133 -19.33 -25.91 -6.58
C TYR A 133 -18.39 -27.09 -6.32
N VAL A 134 -18.09 -27.32 -5.04
CA VAL A 134 -17.24 -28.44 -4.56
C VAL A 134 -18.05 -29.24 -3.56
N GLN A 135 -18.21 -30.55 -3.80
CA GLN A 135 -19.06 -31.43 -2.96
C GLN A 135 -20.48 -30.86 -2.76
N GLY A 136 -21.04 -30.21 -3.79
CA GLY A 136 -22.37 -29.58 -3.74
C GLY A 136 -22.45 -28.25 -2.99
N ARG A 137 -21.34 -27.76 -2.39
CA ARG A 137 -21.27 -26.49 -1.67
C ARG A 137 -20.65 -25.38 -2.54
N PRO A 138 -21.19 -24.16 -2.53
CA PRO A 138 -20.68 -23.05 -3.35
C PRO A 138 -19.47 -22.37 -2.70
N ILE A 139 -18.49 -21.98 -3.53
CA ILE A 139 -17.38 -21.09 -3.20
C ILE A 139 -17.43 -19.92 -4.19
N GLU A 140 -17.83 -18.76 -3.68
CA GLU A 140 -17.91 -17.51 -4.45
C GLU A 140 -16.53 -16.90 -4.63
N ALA A 141 -16.20 -16.47 -5.85
CA ALA A 141 -14.91 -15.92 -6.18
C ALA A 141 -14.99 -14.94 -7.36
N HIS A 142 -13.81 -14.40 -7.71
CA HIS A 142 -13.61 -13.44 -8.78
C HIS A 142 -12.67 -14.03 -9.84
N ARG A 143 -13.07 -14.02 -11.11
CA ARG A 143 -12.33 -14.62 -12.24
C ARG A 143 -10.92 -14.07 -12.32
N VAL A 144 -10.77 -12.75 -12.24
CA VAL A 144 -9.46 -12.07 -12.29
C VAL A 144 -8.54 -12.54 -11.15
N ILE A 145 -9.06 -12.75 -9.94
CA ILE A 145 -8.26 -13.20 -8.79
C ILE A 145 -7.87 -14.68 -8.95
N LEU A 146 -8.79 -15.54 -9.40
CA LEU A 146 -8.47 -16.94 -9.65
C LEU A 146 -7.39 -17.09 -10.74
N ALA A 147 -7.54 -16.37 -11.85
CA ALA A 147 -6.59 -16.39 -12.96
C ALA A 147 -5.22 -15.82 -12.58
N ALA A 148 -5.18 -14.74 -11.77
CA ALA A 148 -3.92 -14.14 -11.29
C ALA A 148 -3.09 -15.11 -10.45
N ARG A 149 -3.76 -16.01 -9.73
CA ARG A 149 -3.16 -16.82 -8.65
C ARG A 149 -3.02 -18.29 -9.01
N SER A 150 -3.62 -18.73 -10.10
CA SER A 150 -3.57 -20.11 -10.57
C SER A 150 -3.53 -20.18 -12.10
N PRO A 151 -2.43 -20.72 -12.67
CA PRO A 151 -2.35 -20.98 -14.11
C PRO A 151 -3.47 -21.92 -14.60
N TYR A 152 -3.85 -22.90 -13.80
CA TYR A 152 -4.97 -23.79 -14.11
C TYR A 152 -6.28 -23.02 -14.30
N PHE A 153 -6.62 -22.13 -13.35
CA PHE A 153 -7.85 -21.33 -13.46
C PHE A 153 -7.76 -20.35 -14.62
N ARG A 154 -6.59 -19.74 -14.88
CA ARG A 154 -6.37 -18.88 -16.05
C ARG A 154 -6.71 -19.61 -17.35
N THR A 155 -6.10 -20.77 -17.59
CA THR A 155 -6.37 -21.57 -18.80
C THR A 155 -7.82 -22.00 -18.90
N LYS A 156 -8.45 -22.45 -17.80
CA LYS A 156 -9.86 -22.87 -17.80
C LYS A 156 -10.83 -21.71 -18.04
N LEU A 157 -10.55 -20.53 -17.49
CA LEU A 157 -11.34 -19.32 -17.70
C LEU A 157 -11.22 -18.77 -19.12
N ALA A 158 -10.05 -18.91 -19.75
CA ALA A 158 -9.84 -18.55 -21.15
C ALA A 158 -10.50 -19.53 -22.14
N THR A 159 -10.71 -20.79 -21.74
CA THR A 159 -11.25 -21.86 -22.59
C THR A 159 -12.69 -22.21 -22.22
N GLU A 160 -12.87 -23.22 -21.38
CA GLU A 160 -14.16 -23.87 -21.12
C GLU A 160 -15.11 -23.03 -20.25
N TRP A 161 -14.57 -22.14 -19.41
CA TRP A 161 -15.33 -21.41 -18.38
C TRP A 161 -15.53 -19.93 -18.74
N GLY A 162 -15.20 -19.49 -19.96
CA GLY A 162 -15.31 -18.11 -20.42
C GLY A 162 -16.67 -17.45 -20.15
N SER A 163 -17.75 -18.14 -20.51
CA SER A 163 -19.13 -17.64 -20.38
C SER A 163 -19.87 -18.17 -19.14
N ARG A 164 -19.26 -19.06 -18.36
CA ARG A 164 -19.93 -19.74 -17.23
C ARG A 164 -19.82 -18.93 -15.95
N ARG A 165 -20.96 -18.71 -15.29
CA ARG A 165 -21.03 -18.16 -13.92
C ARG A 165 -20.93 -19.24 -12.85
N GLU A 166 -21.39 -20.45 -13.14
CA GLU A 166 -21.32 -21.58 -12.22
C GLU A 166 -20.49 -22.71 -12.82
N VAL A 167 -19.54 -23.21 -12.03
CA VAL A 167 -18.67 -24.31 -12.44
C VAL A 167 -18.71 -25.38 -11.36
N ARG A 168 -19.11 -26.59 -11.74
CA ARG A 168 -19.11 -27.76 -10.87
C ARG A 168 -17.80 -28.51 -11.06
N LEU A 169 -17.00 -28.61 -9.99
CA LEU A 169 -15.76 -29.38 -10.00
C LEU A 169 -16.10 -30.84 -9.75
N SER A 170 -16.35 -31.60 -10.83
CA SER A 170 -16.72 -33.02 -10.77
C SER A 170 -15.53 -33.90 -10.40
N SER A 171 -15.78 -34.90 -9.56
CA SER A 171 -14.83 -35.75 -8.82
C SER A 171 -13.94 -36.70 -9.63
N SER A 172 -13.73 -36.51 -10.93
CA SER A 172 -13.11 -37.56 -11.75
C SER A 172 -11.59 -37.70 -11.61
N HIS A 173 -10.85 -36.71 -11.08
CA HIS A 173 -9.39 -36.86 -10.88
C HIS A 173 -8.81 -36.28 -9.58
N ILE A 174 -9.56 -35.49 -8.80
CA ILE A 174 -9.17 -35.06 -7.45
C ILE A 174 -10.41 -35.13 -6.55
N TYR A 175 -10.38 -35.97 -5.51
CA TYR A 175 -11.26 -35.78 -4.35
C TYR A 175 -10.83 -34.49 -3.66
N VAL A 176 -11.43 -33.37 -4.07
CA VAL A 176 -11.19 -32.06 -3.48
C VAL A 176 -12.14 -31.93 -2.28
N SER A 177 -11.57 -31.91 -1.07
CA SER A 177 -12.33 -31.50 0.12
C SER A 177 -12.76 -30.04 -0.05
N PHE A 178 -14.02 -29.73 0.22
CA PHE A 178 -14.53 -28.36 0.20
C PHE A 178 -13.67 -27.43 1.05
N ASP A 179 -13.32 -27.83 2.27
CA ASP A 179 -12.60 -26.97 3.21
C ASP A 179 -11.19 -26.63 2.72
N LEU A 180 -10.55 -27.56 2.00
CA LEU A 180 -9.21 -27.36 1.43
C LEU A 180 -9.23 -26.48 0.18
N MET A 181 -10.23 -26.65 -0.69
CA MET A 181 -10.41 -25.73 -1.83
C MET A 181 -10.76 -24.34 -1.35
N ARG A 182 -11.66 -24.23 -0.37
CA ARG A 182 -11.99 -22.94 0.26
C ARG A 182 -10.74 -22.30 0.85
N SER A 183 -9.89 -23.07 1.53
CA SER A 183 -8.61 -22.57 2.06
C SER A 183 -7.64 -22.10 0.97
N LEU A 184 -7.62 -22.76 -0.20
CA LEU A 184 -6.82 -22.32 -1.35
C LEU A 184 -7.36 -21.01 -1.94
N VAL A 185 -8.68 -20.91 -2.13
CA VAL A 185 -9.32 -19.68 -2.60
C VAL A 185 -9.11 -18.56 -1.58
N ASP A 186 -9.23 -18.83 -0.28
CA ASP A 186 -8.97 -17.84 0.76
C ASP A 186 -7.53 -17.37 0.76
N PHE A 187 -6.57 -18.26 0.49
CA PHE A 187 -5.18 -17.91 0.25
C PHE A 187 -5.02 -16.95 -0.95
N PHE A 188 -5.78 -17.11 -2.03
CA PHE A 188 -5.70 -16.21 -3.19
C PHE A 188 -6.03 -14.75 -2.85
N TYR A 189 -6.93 -14.51 -1.89
CA TYR A 189 -7.30 -13.17 -1.43
C TYR A 189 -6.47 -12.65 -0.26
N SER A 190 -5.88 -13.53 0.55
CA SER A 190 -5.29 -13.15 1.84
C SER A 190 -3.78 -13.38 1.93
N ASP A 191 -3.21 -14.07 0.94
CA ASP A 191 -1.84 -14.59 0.95
C ASP A 191 -1.54 -15.49 2.16
N ARG A 192 -2.56 -16.00 2.87
CA ARG A 192 -2.39 -16.84 4.06
C ARG A 192 -3.15 -18.16 3.93
N VAL A 193 -2.52 -19.22 4.40
CA VAL A 193 -3.13 -20.55 4.59
C VAL A 193 -2.85 -21.04 6.01
N ASP A 194 -3.85 -21.66 6.62
CA ASP A 194 -3.79 -22.15 8.00
C ASP A 194 -4.61 -23.44 8.10
N LEU A 195 -3.92 -24.58 8.10
CA LEU A 195 -4.52 -25.91 7.98
C LEU A 195 -4.00 -26.87 9.07
N PRO A 196 -4.79 -27.86 9.48
CA PRO A 196 -4.28 -29.00 10.25
C PRO A 196 -3.14 -29.71 9.48
N ALA A 197 -2.15 -30.21 10.20
CA ALA A 197 -1.00 -30.85 9.57
C ALA A 197 -1.36 -32.14 8.80
N ASP A 198 -2.45 -32.81 9.19
CA ASP A 198 -2.94 -34.04 8.57
C ASP A 198 -3.57 -33.76 7.19
N ASP A 199 -4.05 -32.54 6.97
CA ASP A 199 -4.66 -32.12 5.72
C ASP A 199 -3.66 -31.67 4.66
N VAL A 200 -2.38 -31.48 5.03
CA VAL A 200 -1.36 -30.86 4.15
C VAL A 200 -1.08 -31.71 2.92
N GLU A 201 -1.13 -33.04 3.04
CA GLU A 201 -0.93 -33.93 1.89
C GLU A 201 -2.10 -33.87 0.89
N ALA A 202 -3.33 -33.77 1.39
CA ALA A 202 -4.50 -33.53 0.55
C ALA A 202 -4.44 -32.13 -0.09
N PHE A 203 -4.03 -31.13 0.67
CA PHE A 203 -3.84 -29.77 0.19
C PHE A 203 -2.76 -29.67 -0.89
N ALA A 204 -1.64 -30.38 -0.74
CA ALA A 204 -0.60 -30.45 -1.76
C ALA A 204 -1.10 -31.07 -3.08
N ARG A 205 -1.99 -32.06 -3.02
CA ARG A 205 -2.64 -32.61 -4.23
C ARG A 205 -3.50 -31.57 -4.94
N ILE A 206 -4.24 -30.74 -4.20
CA ILE A 206 -5.04 -29.64 -4.76
C ILE A 206 -4.13 -28.57 -5.36
N CYS A 207 -3.07 -28.17 -4.65
CA CYS A 207 -2.09 -27.20 -5.16
C CYS A 207 -1.45 -27.66 -6.48
N ARG A 208 -1.15 -28.96 -6.60
CA ARG A 208 -0.64 -29.55 -7.84
C ARG A 208 -1.67 -29.47 -8.97
N ALA A 209 -2.92 -29.83 -8.70
CA ALA A 209 -4.01 -29.76 -9.68
C ALA A 209 -4.27 -28.34 -10.16
N CYS A 210 -4.27 -27.37 -9.24
CA CYS A 210 -4.42 -25.94 -9.54
C CYS A 210 -3.12 -25.28 -10.03
N GLN A 211 -2.03 -26.05 -10.22
CA GLN A 211 -0.73 -25.59 -10.70
C GLN A 211 -0.11 -24.45 -9.86
N CYS A 212 -0.40 -24.41 -8.56
CA CYS A 212 0.17 -23.46 -7.60
C CYS A 212 1.55 -23.94 -7.12
N GLN A 213 2.58 -23.81 -7.94
CA GLN A 213 3.91 -24.40 -7.70
C GLN A 213 4.61 -23.88 -6.43
N GLY A 214 4.55 -22.57 -6.16
CA GLY A 214 5.15 -21.98 -4.95
C GLY A 214 4.57 -22.60 -3.67
N LEU A 215 3.24 -22.67 -3.57
CA LEU A 215 2.54 -23.27 -2.44
C LEU A 215 2.76 -24.79 -2.35
N LEU A 216 2.80 -25.49 -3.49
CA LEU A 216 3.10 -26.93 -3.56
C LEU A 216 4.49 -27.25 -2.99
N GLN A 217 5.51 -26.48 -3.38
CA GLN A 217 6.88 -26.66 -2.88
C GLN A 217 6.94 -26.46 -1.36
N ARG A 218 6.21 -25.46 -0.83
CA ARG A 218 6.11 -25.20 0.61
C ARG A 218 5.42 -26.33 1.35
N ALA A 219 4.31 -26.84 0.84
CA ALA A 219 3.61 -27.99 1.40
C ALA A 219 4.50 -29.25 1.41
N ASN A 220 5.20 -29.54 0.30
CA ASN A 220 6.12 -30.69 0.22
C ASN A 220 7.30 -30.57 1.19
N ARG A 221 7.83 -29.35 1.39
CA ARG A 221 8.89 -29.10 2.38
C ARG A 221 8.41 -29.35 3.81
N PHE A 222 7.17 -29.01 4.13
CA PHE A 222 6.57 -29.33 5.43
C PHE A 222 6.37 -30.85 5.64
N LEU A 223 6.05 -31.58 4.56
CA LEU A 223 5.85 -33.05 4.61
C LEU A 223 7.17 -33.85 4.66
N ALA A 224 8.27 -33.32 4.12
CA ALA A 224 9.53 -34.07 3.99
C ALA A 224 10.09 -34.60 5.34
N PRO A 225 10.14 -33.82 6.43
CA PRO A 225 10.58 -34.34 7.74
C PRO A 225 9.65 -35.39 8.33
N ARG A 226 8.34 -35.35 8.04
CA ARG A 226 7.36 -36.34 8.52
C ARG A 226 7.59 -37.70 7.86
N ARG A 227 7.83 -37.71 6.54
CA ARG A 227 8.13 -38.94 5.77
C ARG A 227 9.41 -39.64 6.22
N CYS A 228 10.43 -38.88 6.63
CA CYS A 228 11.70 -39.43 7.14
C CYS A 228 11.61 -39.94 8.60
N ARG A 229 10.66 -39.43 9.41
CA ARG A 229 10.47 -39.87 10.81
C ARG A 229 9.65 -41.15 10.93
N GLU A 230 8.70 -41.39 10.02
CA GLU A 230 7.99 -42.67 9.96
C GLU A 230 8.93 -43.87 9.72
N THR A 231 10.11 -43.63 9.15
CA THR A 231 11.14 -44.64 8.86
C THR A 231 12.24 -44.76 9.92
N GLN A 232 12.37 -43.79 10.83
CA GLN A 232 13.40 -43.80 11.88
C GLN A 232 12.78 -43.41 13.22
N GLN A 233 12.66 -44.39 14.15
CA GLN A 233 12.25 -44.20 15.54
C GLN A 233 13.27 -43.31 16.30
N LEU A 234 13.24 -42.00 16.04
CA LEU A 234 14.07 -41.00 16.72
C LEU A 234 13.18 -39.99 17.45
N ASP A 235 13.54 -39.84 18.71
CA ASP A 235 12.75 -39.35 19.85
C ASP A 235 12.67 -37.80 19.93
N ARG A 236 11.63 -37.29 20.62
CA ARG A 236 11.57 -35.98 21.36
C ARG A 236 11.28 -34.61 20.69
N CYS A 237 10.54 -34.53 19.57
CA CYS A 237 9.88 -33.26 19.19
C CYS A 237 8.42 -33.53 18.78
N HIS A 238 7.45 -32.92 19.46
CA HIS A 238 6.05 -32.96 19.03
C HIS A 238 5.94 -32.25 17.68
N PRO A 239 5.54 -32.94 16.59
CA PRO A 239 5.49 -32.30 15.28
C PRO A 239 4.49 -31.14 15.29
N PRO A 240 4.73 -30.09 14.48
CA PRO A 240 3.77 -29.00 14.35
C PRO A 240 2.41 -29.58 13.96
N ARG A 241 1.39 -29.24 14.76
CA ARG A 241 0.00 -29.71 14.60
C ARG A 241 -0.73 -29.01 13.45
N ARG A 242 -0.21 -27.87 12.99
CA ARG A 242 -0.79 -27.03 11.94
C ARG A 242 0.27 -26.61 10.93
N PHE A 243 -0.14 -26.53 9.67
CA PHE A 243 0.59 -25.89 8.59
C PHE A 243 0.07 -24.47 8.43
N VAL A 244 0.90 -23.50 8.81
CA VAL A 244 0.59 -22.08 8.71
C VAL A 244 1.62 -21.44 7.80
N TRP A 245 1.15 -20.80 6.74
CA TRP A 245 2.02 -20.13 5.81
C TRP A 245 1.41 -18.82 5.30
N GLN A 246 2.28 -17.84 5.11
CA GLN A 246 1.93 -16.55 4.53
C GLN A 246 2.91 -16.23 3.40
N ALA A 247 2.42 -15.81 2.24
CA ALA A 247 3.27 -15.49 1.10
C ALA A 247 4.12 -14.25 1.39
N ARG A 248 5.44 -14.40 1.19
CA ARG A 248 6.42 -13.32 1.38
C ARG A 248 7.21 -12.99 0.11
N CYS A 249 7.33 -13.92 -0.82
CA CYS A 249 7.97 -13.64 -2.11
C CYS A 249 7.01 -12.90 -3.03
N ALA A 250 7.54 -12.01 -3.86
CA ALA A 250 6.74 -11.27 -4.85
C ALA A 250 5.96 -12.21 -5.78
N GLN A 251 6.47 -13.41 -6.10
CA GLN A 251 5.76 -14.31 -7.01
C GLN A 251 4.43 -14.80 -6.43
N ASP A 252 4.40 -15.08 -5.12
CA ASP A 252 3.27 -15.66 -4.43
C ASP A 252 2.38 -14.61 -3.74
N ARG A 253 2.66 -13.30 -3.81
CA ARG A 253 1.80 -12.26 -3.21
C ARG A 253 0.69 -11.79 -4.14
N LEU A 254 -0.49 -11.50 -3.60
CA LEU A 254 -1.62 -10.98 -4.37
C LEU A 254 -1.29 -9.64 -5.07
N PRO A 255 -0.73 -8.60 -4.42
CA PRO A 255 -0.38 -7.35 -5.11
C PRO A 255 0.54 -7.55 -6.32
N SER A 256 1.51 -8.45 -6.20
CA SER A 256 2.42 -8.78 -7.29
C SER A 256 1.76 -9.61 -8.38
N ALA A 257 0.77 -10.45 -8.05
CA ALA A 257 -0.06 -11.13 -9.04
C ALA A 257 -0.95 -10.15 -9.82
N LEU A 258 -1.53 -9.17 -9.12
CA LEU A 258 -2.27 -8.07 -9.75
C LEU A 258 -1.35 -7.19 -10.62
N ARG A 259 -0.11 -6.93 -10.18
CA ARG A 259 0.89 -6.21 -10.99
C ARG A 259 1.14 -6.91 -12.33
N ARG A 260 1.28 -8.24 -12.34
CA ARG A 260 1.48 -9.00 -13.58
C ARG A 260 0.30 -8.83 -14.54
N ILE A 261 -0.92 -9.01 -14.04
CA ILE A 261 -2.14 -8.80 -14.85
C ILE A 261 -2.22 -7.36 -15.37
N LEU A 262 -1.85 -6.36 -14.55
CA LEU A 262 -1.81 -4.98 -15.01
C LEU A 262 -0.84 -4.79 -16.18
N TYR A 263 0.38 -5.35 -16.09
CA TYR A 263 1.33 -5.22 -17.19
C TYR A 263 0.87 -5.94 -18.46
N ASP A 264 0.22 -7.10 -18.33
CA ASP A 264 -0.42 -7.77 -19.46
C ASP A 264 -1.46 -6.83 -20.11
N CYS A 265 -2.33 -6.19 -19.30
CA CYS A 265 -3.32 -5.23 -19.78
C CYS A 265 -2.71 -3.99 -20.44
N LEU A 266 -1.66 -3.40 -19.83
CA LEU A 266 -1.00 -2.21 -20.36
C LEU A 266 -0.26 -2.51 -21.67
N ALA A 267 0.35 -3.70 -21.80
CA ALA A 267 0.96 -4.14 -23.05
C ALA A 267 -0.09 -4.27 -24.15
N ASN A 268 -1.21 -4.95 -23.89
CA ASN A 268 -2.29 -5.12 -24.86
C ASN A 268 -2.96 -3.77 -25.22
N SER A 269 -3.07 -2.86 -24.25
CA SER A 269 -3.58 -1.50 -24.47
C SER A 269 -2.71 -0.74 -25.48
N ARG A 270 -1.38 -0.83 -25.35
CA ARG A 270 -0.43 -0.21 -26.29
C ARG A 270 -0.47 -0.85 -27.67
N GLU A 271 -0.75 -2.15 -27.76
CA GLU A 271 -0.95 -2.82 -29.05
C GLU A 271 -2.26 -2.42 -29.73
N GLU A 272 -3.36 -2.24 -28.98
CA GLU A 272 -4.63 -1.75 -29.50
C GLU A 272 -4.52 -0.31 -30.01
N ASP A 273 -3.81 0.58 -29.29
CA ASP A 273 -3.52 1.96 -29.71
C ASP A 273 -2.80 1.99 -31.08
N LEU A 274 -1.97 0.98 -31.39
CA LEU A 274 -1.25 0.87 -32.67
C LEU A 274 -2.09 0.28 -33.80
N ARG A 275 -3.11 -0.53 -33.48
CA ARG A 275 -3.95 -1.23 -34.47
C ARG A 275 -5.15 -0.42 -34.93
N ASN A 276 -5.69 0.47 -34.09
CA ASN A 276 -7.02 1.04 -34.28
C ASN A 276 -7.03 2.48 -34.82
N ASN A 277 -7.40 2.62 -36.10
CA ASN A 277 -8.06 3.81 -36.64
C ASN A 277 -9.60 3.75 -36.47
N GLU A 278 -10.13 2.69 -35.85
CA GLU A 278 -11.57 2.44 -35.62
C GLU A 278 -11.89 2.49 -34.12
N PRO A 279 -13.09 2.93 -33.70
CA PRO A 279 -13.44 3.05 -32.29
C PRO A 279 -13.53 1.67 -31.61
N VAL A 280 -12.84 1.52 -30.48
CA VAL A 280 -12.98 0.33 -29.62
C VAL A 280 -14.41 0.30 -29.08
N GLU A 281 -15.25 -0.61 -29.56
CA GLU A 281 -16.66 -0.69 -29.15
C GLU A 281 -16.85 -1.49 -27.86
N THR A 282 -16.07 -2.56 -27.65
CA THR A 282 -16.13 -3.38 -26.42
C THR A 282 -14.80 -4.09 -26.12
N CYS A 283 -14.52 -4.32 -24.83
CA CYS A 283 -13.36 -5.11 -24.38
C CYS A 283 -13.67 -6.60 -24.27
N ALA A 284 -14.95 -6.95 -24.34
CA ALA A 284 -15.44 -8.31 -24.15
C ALA A 284 -15.28 -9.13 -25.44
N GLY A 285 -14.44 -10.16 -25.39
CA GLY A 285 -14.23 -11.08 -26.52
C GLY A 285 -12.97 -10.79 -27.35
N SER A 286 -12.04 -9.98 -26.85
CA SER A 286 -10.73 -9.83 -27.50
C SER A 286 -9.90 -11.11 -27.41
N GLU A 287 -8.98 -11.32 -28.35
CA GLU A 287 -8.05 -12.47 -28.40
C GLU A 287 -7.02 -12.50 -27.25
N TYR A 288 -7.06 -11.50 -26.37
CA TYR A 288 -6.04 -11.27 -25.35
C TYR A 288 -6.34 -12.03 -24.04
N ASP A 289 -5.32 -12.69 -23.48
CA ASP A 289 -5.39 -13.46 -22.21
C ASP A 289 -5.29 -12.57 -20.94
N ASP A 290 -5.80 -11.34 -21.02
CA ASP A 290 -5.73 -10.36 -19.93
C ASP A 290 -6.99 -10.30 -19.06
N LEU A 291 -8.08 -10.95 -19.49
CA LEU A 291 -9.38 -10.98 -18.79
C LEU A 291 -9.99 -9.61 -18.50
N ALA A 292 -9.53 -8.56 -19.19
CA ALA A 292 -10.08 -7.22 -19.01
C ALA A 292 -11.57 -7.19 -19.41
N ASP A 293 -12.39 -6.67 -18.52
CA ASP A 293 -13.85 -6.58 -18.66
C ASP A 293 -14.33 -5.13 -18.84
N THR A 294 -13.41 -4.17 -18.86
CA THR A 294 -13.67 -2.75 -19.16
C THR A 294 -12.46 -2.06 -19.78
N CYS A 295 -12.71 -0.97 -20.49
CA CYS A 295 -11.69 -0.13 -21.10
C CYS A 295 -12.00 1.31 -20.76
N VAL A 296 -10.97 2.06 -20.41
CA VAL A 296 -11.07 3.48 -20.09
C VAL A 296 -10.30 4.28 -21.14
N LYS A 297 -10.98 5.12 -21.90
CA LYS A 297 -10.37 6.03 -22.87
C LYS A 297 -10.00 7.34 -22.18
N VAL A 298 -8.73 7.72 -22.28
CA VAL A 298 -8.16 8.96 -21.73
C VAL A 298 -7.43 9.71 -22.84
N GLY A 299 -8.08 10.73 -23.38
CA GLY A 299 -7.62 11.38 -24.62
C GLY A 299 -7.63 10.38 -25.78
N GLU A 300 -6.47 10.18 -26.39
CA GLU A 300 -6.28 9.25 -27.51
C GLU A 300 -5.92 7.82 -27.07
N ARG A 301 -5.59 7.59 -25.79
CA ARG A 301 -5.15 6.28 -25.29
C ARG A 301 -6.31 5.49 -24.70
N VAL A 302 -6.35 4.19 -24.97
CA VAL A 302 -7.33 3.26 -24.39
C VAL A 302 -6.64 2.34 -23.39
N PHE A 303 -7.15 2.31 -22.16
CA PHE A 303 -6.62 1.48 -21.07
C PHE A 303 -7.55 0.30 -20.78
N ARG A 304 -7.11 -0.91 -21.12
CA ARG A 304 -7.79 -2.16 -20.72
C ARG A 304 -7.60 -2.40 -19.22
N CYS A 305 -8.68 -2.71 -18.51
CA CYS A 305 -8.64 -2.90 -17.06
C CYS A 305 -9.81 -3.75 -16.54
N HIS A 306 -9.83 -3.94 -15.21
CA HIS A 306 -10.79 -4.79 -14.52
C HIS A 306 -11.74 -3.97 -13.65
N GLN A 307 -13.04 -4.09 -13.88
CA GLN A 307 -14.11 -3.40 -13.14
C GLN A 307 -14.01 -3.64 -11.64
N LEU A 308 -13.80 -4.91 -11.26
CA LEU A 308 -13.62 -5.31 -9.87
C LEU A 308 -12.48 -4.54 -9.19
N ILE A 309 -11.32 -4.47 -9.86
CA ILE A 309 -10.11 -3.88 -9.28
C ILE A 309 -10.29 -2.37 -9.16
N LEU A 310 -10.79 -1.71 -10.21
CA LEU A 310 -11.12 -0.28 -10.19
C LEU A 310 -12.10 0.07 -9.05
N ALA A 311 -13.22 -0.65 -8.98
CA ALA A 311 -14.26 -0.37 -8.01
C ALA A 311 -13.87 -0.73 -6.57
N SER A 312 -12.97 -1.69 -6.37
CA SER A 312 -12.46 -2.02 -5.04
C SER A 312 -11.56 -0.92 -4.44
N ARG A 313 -11.04 -0.01 -5.27
CA ARG A 313 -10.04 1.00 -4.86
C ARG A 313 -10.45 2.44 -5.11
N SER A 314 -11.51 2.68 -5.88
CA SER A 314 -12.04 4.00 -6.17
C SER A 314 -13.55 4.00 -5.99
N GLU A 315 -14.03 4.80 -5.03
CA GLU A 315 -15.46 5.00 -4.79
C GLU A 315 -16.13 5.69 -6.00
N TYR A 316 -15.38 6.49 -6.75
CA TYR A 316 -15.85 7.01 -8.04
C TYR A 316 -16.16 5.89 -9.02
N PHE A 317 -15.21 4.98 -9.29
CA PHE A 317 -15.46 3.88 -10.22
C PHE A 317 -16.51 2.91 -9.68
N LYS A 318 -16.51 2.64 -8.38
CA LYS A 318 -17.56 1.84 -7.74
C LYS A 318 -18.94 2.43 -7.98
N THR A 319 -19.12 3.73 -7.74
CA THR A 319 -20.41 4.38 -8.00
C THR A 319 -20.74 4.52 -9.48
N ARG A 320 -19.76 4.73 -10.36
CA ARG A 320 -19.99 4.86 -11.81
C ARG A 320 -20.33 3.52 -12.46
N LEU A 321 -19.67 2.45 -12.06
CA LEU A 321 -19.88 1.09 -12.57
C LEU A 321 -21.09 0.38 -11.94
N PHE A 322 -21.45 0.72 -10.69
CA PHE A 322 -22.53 0.02 -9.97
C PHE A 322 -23.79 0.88 -9.71
N ARG A 323 -23.91 2.10 -10.27
CA ARG A 323 -25.17 2.87 -10.28
C ARG A 323 -26.11 2.41 -11.40
N ARG A 324 -26.69 1.23 -11.24
CA ARG A 324 -27.98 0.81 -11.79
C ARG A 324 -28.35 -0.49 -11.09
N THR A 325 -29.61 -0.61 -10.65
CA THR A 325 -30.20 -1.76 -9.97
C THR A 325 -30.24 -3.05 -10.80
N GLU A 326 -29.41 -3.16 -11.83
CA GLU A 326 -29.29 -4.30 -12.72
C GLU A 326 -27.83 -4.77 -12.70
N PHE A 327 -27.48 -5.54 -11.67
CA PHE A 327 -26.22 -6.28 -11.50
C PHE A 327 -25.91 -7.28 -12.64
N LEU A 328 -26.71 -7.28 -13.72
CA LEU A 328 -26.77 -8.36 -14.70
C LEU A 328 -26.16 -8.01 -16.05
N GLU A 329 -26.04 -6.73 -16.38
CA GLU A 329 -25.36 -6.31 -17.60
C GLU A 329 -23.93 -5.90 -17.26
N ARG A 330 -22.95 -6.71 -17.70
CA ARG A 330 -21.56 -6.27 -17.81
C ARG A 330 -21.59 -4.91 -18.52
N HIS A 331 -21.03 -3.86 -17.91
CA HIS A 331 -20.81 -2.62 -18.64
C HIS A 331 -19.78 -2.91 -19.74
N HIS A 332 -20.27 -3.24 -20.92
CA HIS A 332 -19.46 -3.58 -22.10
C HIS A 332 -18.90 -2.34 -22.81
N GLY A 333 -19.39 -1.15 -22.46
CA GLY A 333 -18.99 0.11 -23.09
C GLY A 333 -17.67 0.66 -22.55
N VAL A 334 -16.93 1.33 -23.44
CA VAL A 334 -15.73 2.09 -23.10
C VAL A 334 -16.12 3.28 -22.22
N LEU A 335 -15.40 3.44 -21.10
CA LEU A 335 -15.54 4.58 -20.20
C LEU A 335 -14.68 5.72 -20.70
N GLU A 336 -15.27 6.87 -21.00
CA GLU A 336 -14.49 8.07 -21.32
C GLU A 336 -14.22 8.88 -20.06
N GLU A 337 -12.94 9.18 -19.84
CA GLU A 337 -12.46 10.07 -18.78
C GLU A 337 -11.74 11.27 -19.40
N HIS A 338 -12.18 12.47 -19.01
CA HIS A 338 -11.66 13.74 -19.50
C HIS A 338 -10.83 14.44 -18.43
N ASP A 339 -10.05 15.45 -18.83
CA ASP A 339 -9.26 16.30 -17.93
C ASP A 339 -8.22 15.55 -17.09
N VAL A 340 -7.68 14.43 -17.57
CA VAL A 340 -6.59 13.68 -16.94
C VAL A 340 -5.56 13.33 -18.01
N SER A 341 -4.27 13.47 -17.69
CA SER A 341 -3.20 13.03 -18.60
C SER A 341 -3.13 11.50 -18.60
N ALA A 342 -2.80 10.92 -19.75
CA ALA A 342 -2.67 9.46 -19.84
C ALA A 342 -1.54 8.92 -18.92
N GLU A 343 -0.50 9.73 -18.68
CA GLU A 343 0.58 9.39 -17.74
C GLU A 343 0.09 9.34 -16.29
N ALA A 344 -0.64 10.37 -15.82
CA ALA A 344 -1.21 10.37 -14.48
C ALA A 344 -2.24 9.24 -14.29
N PHE A 345 -3.02 8.93 -15.34
CA PHE A 345 -3.96 7.81 -15.31
C PHE A 345 -3.24 6.46 -15.23
N GLU A 346 -2.15 6.27 -15.98
CA GLU A 346 -1.32 5.05 -15.92
C GLU A 346 -0.70 4.87 -14.53
N LYS A 347 -0.12 5.92 -13.95
CA LYS A 347 0.39 5.90 -12.56
C LYS A 347 -0.72 5.62 -11.53
N MET A 348 -1.91 6.20 -11.73
CA MET A 348 -3.08 5.88 -10.90
C MET A 348 -3.47 4.41 -11.02
N LEU A 349 -3.48 3.83 -12.22
CA LEU A 349 -3.76 2.40 -12.42
C LEU A 349 -2.72 1.52 -11.72
N VAL A 350 -1.43 1.83 -11.84
CA VAL A 350 -0.36 1.12 -11.11
C VAL A 350 -0.66 1.13 -9.61
N TYR A 351 -1.03 2.27 -9.05
CA TYR A 351 -1.41 2.38 -7.64
C TYR A 351 -2.68 1.55 -7.32
N ILE A 352 -3.72 1.59 -8.16
CA ILE A 352 -4.95 0.80 -7.97
C ILE A 352 -4.61 -0.70 -7.85
N TYR A 353 -3.74 -1.24 -8.70
CA TYR A 353 -3.43 -2.67 -8.70
C TYR A 353 -2.42 -3.06 -7.60
N THR A 354 -1.50 -2.16 -7.24
CA THR A 354 -0.31 -2.53 -6.46
C THR A 354 -0.22 -1.86 -5.09
N ASP A 355 -0.97 -0.79 -4.84
CA ASP A 355 -0.86 0.11 -3.66
C ASP A 355 0.50 0.84 -3.58
N GLU A 356 1.25 0.86 -4.68
CA GLU A 356 2.60 1.43 -4.78
C GLU A 356 2.70 2.38 -5.99
N ILE A 357 3.54 3.40 -5.87
CA ILE A 357 4.02 4.26 -6.96
C ILE A 357 5.54 4.27 -6.84
N GLU A 358 6.24 3.95 -7.93
CA GLU A 358 7.70 3.81 -7.93
C GLU A 358 8.39 5.18 -7.85
N ASP A 359 7.98 6.11 -8.72
CA ASP A 359 8.53 7.46 -8.79
C ASP A 359 7.53 8.45 -9.39
N LEU A 360 7.87 9.74 -9.31
CA LEU A 360 7.08 10.84 -9.87
C LEU A 360 7.55 11.27 -11.27
N GLY A 361 8.44 10.50 -11.92
CA GLY A 361 8.99 10.79 -13.24
C GLY A 361 9.99 11.94 -13.25
N ASP A 362 10.17 12.53 -14.45
CA ASP A 362 11.18 13.57 -14.71
C ASP A 362 10.86 14.91 -14.03
N ASP A 363 9.56 15.24 -13.86
CA ASP A 363 9.09 16.42 -13.12
C ASP A 363 8.23 16.00 -11.92
N PRO A 364 8.86 15.76 -10.75
CA PRO A 364 8.15 15.34 -9.56
C PRO A 364 7.09 16.32 -9.07
N LEU A 365 7.29 17.62 -9.27
CA LEU A 365 6.38 18.65 -8.75
C LEU A 365 5.11 18.70 -9.59
N ALA A 366 5.23 18.74 -10.92
CA ALA A 366 4.08 18.73 -11.82
C ALA A 366 3.30 17.41 -11.69
N GLN A 367 4.01 16.28 -11.67
CA GLN A 367 3.36 14.98 -11.56
C GLN A 367 2.64 14.79 -10.23
N ALA A 368 3.21 15.26 -9.11
CA ALA A 368 2.54 15.21 -7.82
C ALA A 368 1.25 16.03 -7.80
N GLU A 369 1.25 17.23 -8.41
CA GLU A 369 0.05 18.04 -8.50
C GLU A 369 -1.06 17.34 -9.30
N GLU A 370 -0.72 16.75 -10.45
CA GLU A 370 -1.67 15.98 -11.25
C GLU A 370 -2.21 14.75 -10.48
N LEU A 371 -1.34 14.01 -9.79
CA LEU A 371 -1.75 12.85 -9.00
C LEU A 371 -2.63 13.23 -7.80
N LEU A 372 -2.41 14.40 -7.18
CA LEU A 372 -3.30 14.91 -6.13
C LEU A 372 -4.67 15.31 -6.66
N ASP A 373 -4.73 15.87 -7.87
CA ASP A 373 -5.99 16.17 -8.57
C ASP A 373 -6.75 14.87 -8.87
N VAL A 374 -6.08 13.91 -9.49
CA VAL A 374 -6.62 12.57 -9.79
C VAL A 374 -7.09 11.88 -8.51
N ALA A 375 -6.27 11.86 -7.45
CA ALA A 375 -6.65 11.27 -6.17
C ALA A 375 -7.93 11.90 -5.58
N SER A 376 -8.10 13.22 -5.74
CA SER A 376 -9.30 13.92 -5.27
C SER A 376 -10.52 13.64 -6.14
N ARG A 377 -10.34 13.60 -7.46
CA ARG A 377 -11.40 13.37 -8.44
C ARG A 377 -11.96 11.95 -8.37
N TYR A 378 -11.08 10.96 -8.31
CA TYR A 378 -11.43 9.54 -8.27
C TYR A 378 -11.66 9.02 -6.83
N LEU A 379 -11.68 9.92 -5.84
CA LEU A 379 -11.94 9.63 -4.42
C LEU A 379 -10.98 8.59 -3.82
N MET A 380 -9.70 8.73 -4.15
CA MET A 380 -8.62 7.84 -3.72
C MET A 380 -7.81 8.51 -2.60
N TYR A 381 -8.41 8.65 -1.42
CA TYR A 381 -7.82 9.41 -0.30
C TYR A 381 -6.41 8.92 0.12
N ARG A 382 -6.13 7.63 -0.02
CA ARG A 382 -4.84 7.04 0.37
C ARG A 382 -3.71 7.37 -0.60
N LEU A 383 -4.04 7.53 -1.88
CA LEU A 383 -3.08 7.95 -2.90
C LEU A 383 -2.46 9.30 -2.53
N LYS A 384 -3.23 10.21 -1.93
CA LYS A 384 -2.72 11.51 -1.46
C LYS A 384 -1.57 11.38 -0.47
N GLY A 385 -1.66 10.41 0.45
CA GLY A 385 -0.59 10.12 1.42
C GLY A 385 0.67 9.59 0.74
N VAL A 386 0.51 8.65 -0.21
CA VAL A 386 1.64 8.11 -0.97
C VAL A 386 2.32 9.19 -1.81
N VAL A 387 1.55 10.05 -2.47
CA VAL A 387 2.09 11.19 -3.23
C VAL A 387 2.82 12.16 -2.31
N ALA A 388 2.30 12.42 -1.10
CA ALA A 388 3.00 13.24 -0.11
C ALA A 388 4.36 12.66 0.29
N ASP A 389 4.41 11.34 0.51
CA ASP A 389 5.65 10.63 0.89
C ASP A 389 6.73 10.75 -0.18
N LEU A 390 6.34 10.67 -1.45
CA LEU A 390 7.23 10.83 -2.60
C LEU A 390 7.61 12.30 -2.86
N LEU A 391 6.70 13.25 -2.59
CA LEU A 391 6.92 14.66 -2.86
C LEU A 391 7.82 15.35 -1.82
N ILE A 392 7.68 15.02 -0.53
CA ILE A 392 8.37 15.71 0.57
C ILE A 392 9.90 15.81 0.38
N PRO A 393 10.61 14.75 -0.05
CA PRO A 393 12.06 14.83 -0.32
C PRO A 393 12.45 15.83 -1.43
N HIS A 394 11.50 16.31 -2.23
CA HIS A 394 11.70 17.31 -3.27
C HIS A 394 11.33 18.74 -2.83
N LEU A 395 10.76 18.93 -1.62
CA LEU A 395 10.31 20.23 -1.11
C LEU A 395 11.34 20.94 -0.22
N ASP A 396 12.59 20.48 -0.19
CA ASP A 396 13.65 21.13 0.57
C ASP A 396 14.02 22.52 -0.02
N MET A 397 14.41 23.45 0.85
CA MET A 397 14.79 24.83 0.50
C MET A 397 15.97 24.94 -0.48
N ASP A 398 16.81 23.90 -0.56
CA ASP A 398 17.93 23.84 -1.50
C ASP A 398 17.47 23.63 -2.95
N ARG A 399 16.25 23.10 -3.13
CA ARG A 399 15.70 22.71 -4.44
C ARG A 399 14.60 23.66 -4.93
N ILE A 400 13.82 24.24 -4.02
CA ILE A 400 12.65 25.06 -4.37
C ILE A 400 12.68 26.47 -3.77
N SER A 401 12.06 27.41 -4.48
CA SER A 401 11.93 28.80 -4.02
C SER A 401 10.87 28.94 -2.92
N PRO A 402 10.97 29.99 -2.06
CA PRO A 402 9.93 30.30 -1.06
C PRO A 402 8.52 30.44 -1.67
N ALA A 403 8.43 30.99 -2.88
CA ALA A 403 7.19 31.12 -3.63
C ALA A 403 6.54 29.75 -3.95
N GLN A 404 7.36 28.78 -4.39
CA GLN A 404 6.90 27.42 -4.69
C GLN A 404 6.45 26.69 -3.42
N LEU A 405 7.14 26.85 -2.29
CA LEU A 405 6.71 26.24 -1.04
C LEU A 405 5.38 26.83 -0.54
N CYS A 406 5.17 28.15 -0.70
CA CYS A 406 3.89 28.80 -0.42
C CYS A 406 2.76 28.26 -1.33
N ARG A 407 3.07 28.01 -2.60
CA ARG A 407 2.14 27.35 -3.53
C ARG A 407 1.77 25.95 -3.04
N TRP A 408 2.75 25.15 -2.61
CA TRP A 408 2.49 23.81 -2.08
C TRP A 408 1.70 23.80 -0.77
N LEU A 409 1.91 24.78 0.11
CA LEU A 409 1.07 24.97 1.27
C LEU A 409 -0.40 25.20 0.86
N THR A 410 -0.63 26.07 -0.14
CA THR A 410 -1.97 26.31 -0.68
C THR A 410 -2.60 25.06 -1.30
N LEU A 411 -1.81 24.31 -2.08
CA LEU A 411 -2.26 23.06 -2.71
C LEU A 411 -2.56 21.98 -1.65
N SER A 412 -1.78 21.90 -0.58
CA SER A 412 -2.00 20.95 0.51
C SER A 412 -3.32 21.21 1.24
N ASP A 413 -3.70 22.47 1.43
CA ASP A 413 -5.00 22.84 2.00
C ASP A 413 -6.14 22.56 1.02
N MET A 414 -5.91 22.81 -0.26
CA MET A 414 -6.91 22.59 -1.31
C MET A 414 -7.23 21.10 -1.49
N TYR A 415 -6.22 20.25 -1.46
CA TYR A 415 -6.35 18.81 -1.61
C TYR A 415 -6.53 18.06 -0.28
N ASP A 416 -6.53 18.76 0.86
CA ASP A 416 -6.66 18.18 2.20
C ASP A 416 -5.57 17.12 2.49
N VAL A 417 -4.31 17.53 2.39
CA VAL A 417 -3.14 16.68 2.61
C VAL A 417 -2.31 17.22 3.77
N ALA A 418 -2.72 16.85 4.98
CA ALA A 418 -2.12 17.30 6.23
C ALA A 418 -0.59 17.10 6.27
N LYS A 419 -0.08 15.97 5.75
CA LYS A 419 1.35 15.66 5.76
C LYS A 419 2.20 16.69 5.00
N ILE A 420 1.74 17.14 3.83
CA ILE A 420 2.42 18.20 3.05
C ILE A 420 2.26 19.54 3.77
N ARG A 421 1.06 19.84 4.27
CA ARG A 421 0.77 21.09 4.99
C ARG A 421 1.71 21.27 6.19
N GLU A 422 1.78 20.28 7.07
CA GLU A 422 2.62 20.30 8.27
C GLU A 422 4.10 20.47 7.92
N TYR A 423 4.58 19.76 6.89
CA TYR A 423 5.95 19.91 6.42
C TYR A 423 6.24 21.33 5.90
N CYS A 424 5.36 21.88 5.04
CA CYS A 424 5.51 23.25 4.55
C CYS A 424 5.49 24.27 5.70
N LEU A 425 4.58 24.14 6.66
CA LEU A 425 4.50 25.02 7.84
C LEU A 425 5.78 24.95 8.66
N HIS A 426 6.33 23.76 8.86
CA HIS A 426 7.58 23.57 9.60
C HIS A 426 8.75 24.28 8.91
N ILE A 427 8.92 24.10 7.60
CA ILE A 427 10.00 24.74 6.85
C ILE A 427 9.87 26.26 6.85
N ILE A 428 8.65 26.78 6.65
CA ILE A 428 8.36 28.22 6.70
C ILE A 428 8.65 28.78 8.09
N ALA A 429 8.24 28.09 9.15
CA ALA A 429 8.47 28.51 10.53
C ALA A 429 9.97 28.55 10.86
N CYS A 430 10.74 27.54 10.46
CA CYS A 430 12.18 27.49 10.66
C CYS A 430 12.92 28.58 9.89
N ASN A 431 12.42 28.99 8.72
CA ASN A 431 13.07 29.94 7.82
C ASN A 431 12.30 31.26 7.65
N PHE A 432 11.53 31.67 8.68
CA PHE A 432 10.56 32.77 8.56
C PHE A 432 11.11 34.05 7.91
N GLU A 433 12.37 34.40 8.16
CA GLU A 433 13.01 35.60 7.59
C GLU A 433 13.13 35.54 6.06
N ALA A 434 13.44 34.38 5.50
CA ALA A 434 13.50 34.18 4.05
C ALA A 434 12.11 34.27 3.39
N PHE A 435 11.06 33.93 4.14
CA PHE A 435 9.66 33.98 3.66
C PHE A 435 9.00 35.34 3.88
N ALA A 436 9.44 36.11 4.87
CA ALA A 436 8.90 37.43 5.21
C ALA A 436 8.89 38.41 4.02
N GLU A 437 9.89 38.31 3.15
CA GLU A 437 10.04 39.16 1.96
C GLU A 437 9.33 38.59 0.71
N ALA A 438 8.89 37.33 0.75
CA ALA A 438 8.22 36.69 -0.37
C ALA A 438 6.79 37.24 -0.54
N ARG A 439 6.48 37.73 -1.75
CA ARG A 439 5.18 38.32 -2.08
C ARG A 439 4.03 37.32 -1.91
N GLU A 440 4.29 36.06 -2.25
CA GLU A 440 3.34 34.95 -2.16
C GLU A 440 2.99 34.65 -0.69
N PHE A 441 3.98 34.70 0.20
CA PHE A 441 3.75 34.50 1.63
C PHE A 441 2.93 35.64 2.23
N GLN A 442 3.25 36.89 1.88
CA GLN A 442 2.46 38.06 2.29
C GLN A 442 1.01 37.97 1.80
N ALA A 443 0.79 37.51 0.57
CA ALA A 443 -0.54 37.28 0.03
C ALA A 443 -1.33 36.21 0.81
N LEU A 444 -0.68 35.12 1.23
CA LEU A 444 -1.30 34.08 2.05
C LEU A 444 -1.71 34.59 3.43
N LEU A 445 -0.85 35.37 4.09
CA LEU A 445 -1.15 35.97 5.39
C LEU A 445 -2.36 36.92 5.30
N LEU A 446 -2.46 37.71 4.23
CA LEU A 446 -3.60 38.59 3.99
C LEU A 446 -4.88 37.81 3.70
N ALA A 447 -4.80 36.72 2.93
CA ALA A 447 -5.94 35.86 2.64
C ALA A 447 -6.51 35.24 3.93
N SER A 448 -5.66 34.70 4.82
CA SER A 448 -6.09 34.10 6.09
C SER A 448 -6.85 35.07 7.00
N ARG A 449 -6.48 36.37 6.99
CA ARG A 449 -7.16 37.41 7.78
C ARG A 449 -8.56 37.77 7.27
N THR A 450 -8.84 37.52 5.99
CA THR A 450 -10.09 37.92 5.34
C THR A 450 -11.11 36.80 5.27
N SER A 451 -10.67 35.54 5.36
CA SER A 451 -11.56 34.40 5.59
C SER A 451 -12.02 34.39 7.05
N ALA A 452 -13.32 34.56 7.29
CA ALA A 452 -13.90 34.26 8.60
C ALA A 452 -13.58 32.79 8.97
N PRO A 453 -13.25 32.48 10.23
CA PRO A 453 -12.91 31.12 10.62
C PRO A 453 -14.13 30.23 10.39
N ALA A 454 -14.06 29.39 9.36
CA ALA A 454 -15.00 28.29 9.20
C ALA A 454 -14.68 27.27 10.30
N GLU A 455 -15.72 26.80 11.02
CA GLU A 455 -15.57 25.85 12.12
C GLU A 455 -14.70 24.64 11.68
N GLY A 456 -13.56 24.48 12.35
CA GLY A 456 -12.65 23.34 12.17
C GLY A 456 -11.43 23.54 11.26
N GLN A 457 -11.30 24.69 10.58
CA GLN A 457 -10.10 24.99 9.78
C GLN A 457 -9.18 25.93 10.56
N GLY A 458 -8.04 25.42 11.02
CA GLY A 458 -7.06 26.21 11.78
C GLY A 458 -6.64 27.47 11.03
N ASP A 459 -6.71 28.62 11.69
CA ASP A 459 -6.17 29.88 11.15
C ASP A 459 -4.69 29.65 10.81
N LEU A 460 -4.30 29.84 9.56
CA LEU A 460 -2.93 29.65 9.10
C LEU A 460 -1.93 30.38 10.01
N LEU A 461 -2.32 31.56 10.53
CA LEU A 461 -1.52 32.32 11.48
C LEU A 461 -1.32 31.60 12.81
N ASN A 462 -2.37 30.96 13.32
CA ASN A 462 -2.31 30.17 14.55
C ASN A 462 -1.46 28.92 14.35
N ASP A 463 -1.61 28.23 13.23
CA ASP A 463 -0.83 27.03 12.91
C ASP A 463 0.65 27.35 12.71
N LEU A 464 0.97 28.45 12.00
CA LEU A 464 2.34 28.97 11.89
C LEU A 464 2.91 29.36 13.25
N ARG A 465 2.14 30.07 14.08
CA ARG A 465 2.55 30.45 15.44
C ARG A 465 2.87 29.22 16.29
N GLN A 466 2.00 28.22 16.28
CA GLN A 466 2.21 26.98 17.04
C GLN A 466 3.45 26.23 16.56
N THR A 467 3.60 26.08 15.26
CA THR A 467 4.75 25.40 14.65
C THR A 467 6.06 26.13 14.96
N TRP A 468 6.05 27.45 14.87
CA TRP A 468 7.20 28.31 15.16
C TRP A 468 7.60 28.27 16.65
N LEU A 469 6.62 28.21 17.55
CA LEU A 469 6.87 28.01 18.99
C LEU A 469 7.40 26.60 19.30
N ALA A 470 6.94 25.58 18.56
CA ALA A 470 7.41 24.21 18.69
C ALA A 470 8.87 24.05 18.24
N ALA A 471 9.28 24.74 17.18
CA ALA A 471 10.66 24.73 16.68
C ALA A 471 11.67 25.39 17.63
N ARG A 472 11.23 26.29 18.52
CA ARG A 472 12.08 27.07 19.45
C ARG A 472 11.79 26.76 20.92
N LEU A 473 11.89 25.46 21.26
CA LEU A 473 11.63 24.88 22.58
C LEU A 473 12.25 25.64 23.77
N ASP A 474 13.41 26.29 23.58
CA ASP A 474 14.20 26.84 24.70
C ASP A 474 13.69 28.17 25.26
N ARG A 475 12.85 28.94 24.55
CA ARG A 475 12.33 30.25 25.04
C ARG A 475 10.95 30.61 24.46
N ARG A 476 9.92 29.80 24.71
CA ARG A 476 8.57 29.97 24.12
C ARG A 476 7.97 31.38 24.27
N ASN A 477 8.11 32.04 25.43
CA ASN A 477 7.49 33.35 25.66
C ASN A 477 8.21 34.50 24.94
N GLU A 478 9.55 34.55 25.00
CA GLU A 478 10.35 35.52 24.25
C GLU A 478 10.20 35.32 22.74
N SER A 479 10.10 34.05 22.35
CA SER A 479 9.87 33.67 20.98
C SER A 479 8.48 34.19 20.54
N ALA A 480 7.40 33.94 21.28
CA ALA A 480 6.06 34.40 20.88
C ALA A 480 5.99 35.91 20.60
N ALA A 481 6.61 36.73 21.47
CA ALA A 481 6.68 38.19 21.28
C ALA A 481 7.53 38.59 20.06
N LEU A 482 8.63 37.86 19.80
CA LEU A 482 9.45 38.07 18.60
C LEU A 482 8.69 37.73 17.32
N PHE A 483 7.87 36.67 17.33
CA PHE A 483 7.03 36.29 16.20
C PHE A 483 5.96 37.35 15.92
N GLU A 484 5.22 37.79 16.93
CA GLU A 484 4.21 38.85 16.78
C GLU A 484 4.83 40.15 16.25
N LYS A 485 5.96 40.58 16.81
CA LYS A 485 6.69 41.77 16.33
C LYS A 485 7.18 41.62 14.87
N ARG A 486 7.64 40.43 14.48
CA ARG A 486 8.09 40.15 13.10
C ARG A 486 6.92 40.09 12.13
N LEU A 487 5.81 39.47 12.51
CA LEU A 487 4.58 39.44 11.73
C LEU A 487 4.05 40.86 11.52
N GLU A 488 4.09 41.70 12.56
CA GLU A 488 3.71 43.10 12.49
C GLU A 488 4.60 43.90 11.53
N MET A 489 5.93 43.70 11.56
CA MET A 489 6.85 44.32 10.60
C MET A 489 6.56 43.91 9.14
N VAL A 490 6.24 42.63 8.89
CA VAL A 490 5.89 42.15 7.54
C VAL A 490 4.58 42.74 7.05
N LEU A 491 3.60 42.90 7.94
CA LEU A 491 2.28 43.45 7.62
C LEU A 491 2.28 44.98 7.47
N LEU A 492 3.21 45.68 8.13
CA LEU A 492 3.36 47.14 8.10
C LEU A 492 4.39 47.65 7.09
N ALA A 493 5.15 46.76 6.42
CA ALA A 493 6.16 47.15 5.44
C ALA A 493 5.53 47.94 4.27
N PRO A 494 6.01 49.16 3.95
CA PRO A 494 5.46 49.97 2.88
C PRO A 494 5.68 49.30 1.52
N ARG A 495 4.59 49.16 0.74
CA ARG A 495 4.60 48.65 -0.63
C ARG A 495 5.55 49.48 -1.51
N GLN A 496 6.77 49.02 -1.73
CA GLN A 496 7.61 49.61 -2.77
C GLN A 496 7.11 49.16 -4.14
N GLY A 497 6.40 50.08 -4.80
CA GLY A 497 6.29 50.20 -6.26
C GLY A 497 5.58 49.09 -7.02
N VAL A 498 4.25 49.20 -7.18
CA VAL A 498 3.56 48.68 -8.37
C VAL A 498 2.61 49.75 -8.87
N ASN A 499 3.14 50.69 -9.65
CA ASN A 499 2.35 51.44 -10.62
C ASN A 499 2.37 50.63 -11.93
N GLY A 500 1.18 50.29 -12.43
CA GLY A 500 0.98 49.84 -13.80
C GLY A 500 1.19 48.35 -14.06
N ASP A 501 0.29 47.50 -13.57
CA ASP A 501 -0.37 46.50 -14.43
C ASP A 501 -1.53 45.83 -13.68
N GLN A 502 -2.74 46.37 -13.86
CA GLN A 502 -4.00 45.74 -13.46
C GLN A 502 -4.51 44.73 -14.52
N ARG A 503 -3.61 44.12 -15.30
CA ARG A 503 -3.95 43.04 -16.22
C ARG A 503 -3.02 41.86 -15.95
N GLY A 504 -3.55 40.80 -15.34
CA GLY A 504 -2.87 39.49 -15.30
C GLY A 504 -2.58 38.89 -13.93
N PHE A 505 -3.34 39.16 -12.87
CA PHE A 505 -3.31 38.29 -11.67
C PHE A 505 -4.22 37.07 -11.87
N SER A 506 -3.78 36.15 -12.73
CA SER A 506 -4.29 34.79 -12.83
C SER A 506 -3.30 33.79 -12.23
N CYS A 507 -2.89 34.01 -10.98
CA CYS A 507 -2.26 32.97 -10.16
C CYS A 507 -3.34 32.29 -9.31
N VAL A 508 -4.38 31.80 -9.99
CA VAL A 508 -5.29 30.78 -9.45
C VAL A 508 -5.09 29.59 -10.38
N PRO A 509 -4.63 28.42 -9.91
CA PRO A 509 -4.69 27.23 -10.76
C PRO A 509 -6.15 27.06 -11.18
N GLY A 510 -6.39 27.14 -12.49
CA GLY A 510 -7.68 27.37 -13.15
C GLY A 510 -8.92 27.44 -12.25
N ARG A 511 -9.53 28.64 -12.10
CA ARG A 511 -10.86 28.84 -11.47
C ARG A 511 -11.93 27.84 -11.97
N SER A 512 -11.77 27.35 -13.20
CA SER A 512 -12.57 26.27 -13.77
C SER A 512 -12.41 24.95 -13.00
N ARG A 513 -11.18 24.42 -12.88
CA ARG A 513 -10.88 23.12 -12.24
C ARG A 513 -11.15 23.15 -10.73
N THR A 514 -10.76 24.22 -10.03
CA THR A 514 -10.94 24.38 -8.58
C THR A 514 -12.41 24.51 -8.14
N SER A 515 -13.25 25.20 -8.92
CA SER A 515 -14.70 25.26 -8.65
C SER A 515 -15.41 23.94 -8.96
N MET A 516 -14.90 23.20 -9.95
CA MET A 516 -15.45 21.91 -10.39
C MET A 516 -15.14 20.81 -9.38
N ILE A 517 -13.91 20.69 -8.89
CA ILE A 517 -13.51 19.68 -7.89
C ILE A 517 -14.28 19.87 -6.58
N ARG A 518 -14.38 21.12 -6.07
CA ARG A 518 -15.18 21.43 -4.87
C ARG A 518 -16.68 21.16 -5.09
N ARG A 519 -17.22 21.45 -6.29
CA ARG A 519 -18.63 21.15 -6.63
C ARG A 519 -18.89 19.66 -6.81
N ILE A 520 -17.97 18.91 -7.41
CA ILE A 520 -18.10 17.46 -7.62
C ILE A 520 -17.98 16.74 -6.28
N ALA A 521 -16.96 17.04 -5.48
CA ALA A 521 -16.79 16.48 -4.14
C ALA A 521 -17.99 16.81 -3.23
N SER A 522 -18.48 18.05 -3.25
CA SER A 522 -19.66 18.46 -2.46
C SER A 522 -20.95 17.81 -2.95
N LYS A 523 -21.18 17.70 -4.27
CA LYS A 523 -22.37 17.02 -4.83
C LYS A 523 -22.33 15.51 -4.64
N LEU A 524 -21.16 14.87 -4.75
CA LEU A 524 -21.01 13.43 -4.50
C LEU A 524 -21.15 13.13 -3.01
N MET A 525 -20.50 13.89 -2.12
CA MET A 525 -20.66 13.77 -0.67
C MET A 525 -22.12 13.92 -0.25
N ARG A 526 -22.85 14.94 -0.76
CA ARG A 526 -24.29 15.08 -0.49
C ARG A 526 -25.13 13.90 -0.99
N LYS A 527 -24.79 13.31 -2.15
CA LYS A 527 -25.48 12.13 -2.68
C LYS A 527 -25.14 10.84 -1.92
N ILE A 528 -23.90 10.67 -1.46
CA ILE A 528 -23.47 9.54 -0.63
C ILE A 528 -24.14 9.64 0.75
N PHE A 529 -24.16 10.82 1.36
CA PHE A 529 -24.85 11.06 2.63
C PHE A 529 -26.37 10.85 2.52
N CYS A 530 -27.01 11.35 1.45
CA CYS A 530 -28.44 11.08 1.20
C CYS A 530 -28.73 9.60 0.92
N GLY A 531 -27.81 8.87 0.29
CA GLY A 531 -27.97 7.44 0.02
C GLY A 531 -27.87 6.59 1.29
N ILE A 532 -27.02 6.98 2.24
CA ILE A 532 -26.87 6.30 3.54
C ILE A 532 -28.08 6.59 4.45
N LEU A 533 -28.59 7.83 4.44
CA LEU A 533 -29.79 8.23 5.22
C LEU A 533 -31.12 7.67 4.69
N LEU A 534 -31.13 7.06 3.50
CA LEU A 534 -32.31 6.37 2.95
C LEU A 534 -32.23 4.84 3.15
N SER A 535 -31.17 4.34 3.81
CA SER A 535 -30.95 2.93 4.11
C SER A 535 -30.94 2.57 5.60
N GLU A 536 -31.16 3.56 6.47
CA GLU A 536 -31.63 3.37 7.86
C GLU A 536 -33.13 3.65 7.93
#